data_AF-A0A2G5UYD3-F1
#
_entry.id   AF-A0A2G5UYD3-F1
#
_cell.length_a   1.000
_cell.length_b   1.000
_cell.length_c   1.000
_cell.angle_alpha   90.00
_cell.angle_beta   90.00
_cell.angle_gamma   90.00
#
_symmetry.space_group_name_H-M   'P 1'
#
loop_
_entity.id
_entity.type
_entity.pdbx_description
1 polymer ?
#
loop_
_entity_poly.entity_id
_entity_poly.type
_entity_poly.pdbx_seq_one_letter_code
_entity_poly.pdbx_strand_id
1 'polypeptide(L)'
;MTEKSSIFENPNFLRSCILYETLGEWRHCRVYDVYAEMCGRFNDNFMDYPEFEFWWLRFLAGNFDIDYDRSQDPKYRTITDMPVQIFDKICRNLGEDYQEKYRFVFRHVCKSFRALADSWPQNFRSVSIKGGYRDSVSMYIDDGTRYYVEQNRALSDFFNIITYPDLKLSNLQIDSNLDKQFLERFVLKLELLKTKIHVENVHLEMEESEIQKRIVALYQVDAIEKAHFKGCQFQIIQFLDEMIKKDAENPKFQHIRKLKISKMEFECGQLFLRESTKIVQYLLQFPDLKYCRVTGRPTSWKKIKERIQGFGIRRSFNNPDILHYSIPNSADFFKIQIDKNGIEVERNPKST
;
A
#
# COMPACT_ATOMS: atom_id res chain seq x y z
N MET A 1 -55.79 -32.19 -12.23
CA MET A 1 -55.00 -32.31 -10.97
C MET A 1 -54.22 -31.02 -10.81
N THR A 2 -54.82 -30.04 -10.15
CA THR A 2 -54.29 -28.69 -10.00
C THR A 2 -54.61 -28.27 -8.58
N GLU A 3 -53.94 -28.90 -7.60
CA GLU A 3 -54.21 -28.69 -6.17
C GLU A 3 -53.04 -29.16 -5.29
N LYS A 4 -51.82 -28.83 -5.70
CA LYS A 4 -50.70 -28.67 -4.77
C LYS A 4 -50.19 -27.24 -4.93
N SER A 5 -50.98 -26.26 -4.48
CA SER A 5 -50.33 -25.10 -3.85
C SER A 5 -49.44 -25.71 -2.77
N SER A 6 -48.12 -25.62 -2.97
CA SER A 6 -47.15 -26.37 -2.18
C SER A 6 -47.44 -26.15 -0.69
N ILE A 7 -47.66 -27.20 0.10
CA ILE A 7 -47.90 -27.07 1.55
C ILE A 7 -46.76 -26.29 2.25
N PHE A 8 -45.59 -26.29 1.62
CA PHE A 8 -44.40 -25.55 2.02
C PHE A 8 -44.48 -24.03 1.76
N GLU A 9 -45.47 -23.55 0.99
CA GLU A 9 -45.77 -22.13 0.83
C GLU A 9 -46.61 -21.57 1.99
N ASN A 10 -47.14 -22.42 2.87
CA ASN A 10 -47.91 -22.00 4.04
C ASN A 10 -46.97 -21.74 5.24
N PRO A 11 -46.79 -20.48 5.68
CA PRO A 11 -45.90 -20.16 6.79
C PRO A 11 -46.30 -20.84 8.10
N ASN A 12 -47.59 -21.01 8.36
CA ASN A 12 -48.08 -21.65 9.59
C ASN A 12 -47.77 -23.15 9.60
N PHE A 13 -47.77 -23.81 8.44
CA PHE A 13 -47.33 -25.19 8.34
C PHE A 13 -45.85 -25.31 8.70
N LEU A 14 -44.99 -24.47 8.10
CA LEU A 14 -43.55 -24.48 8.38
C LEU A 14 -43.25 -24.17 9.86
N ARG A 15 -43.93 -23.18 10.44
CA ARG A 15 -43.84 -22.85 11.87
C ARG A 15 -44.30 -24.01 12.76
N SER A 16 -45.34 -24.74 12.37
CA SER A 16 -45.79 -25.94 13.09
C SER A 16 -44.73 -27.04 13.06
N CYS A 17 -44.02 -27.22 11.94
CA CYS A 17 -42.90 -28.14 11.86
C CYS A 17 -41.74 -27.72 12.77
N ILE A 18 -41.40 -26.42 12.79
CA ILE A 18 -40.38 -25.88 13.71
C ILE A 18 -40.79 -26.14 15.16
N LEU A 19 -42.05 -25.85 15.53
CA LEU A 19 -42.57 -26.12 16.88
C LEU A 19 -42.44 -27.60 17.25
N TYR A 20 -42.86 -28.51 16.37
CA TYR A 20 -42.73 -29.94 16.59
C TYR A 20 -41.28 -30.35 16.88
N GLU A 21 -40.33 -29.87 16.07
CA GLU A 21 -38.91 -30.17 16.25
C GLU A 21 -38.32 -29.53 17.53
N THR A 22 -38.74 -28.32 17.91
CA THR A 22 -38.29 -27.68 19.17
C THR A 22 -38.77 -28.41 20.43
N LEU A 23 -39.86 -29.17 20.35
CA LEU A 23 -40.38 -29.99 21.43
C LEU A 23 -39.76 -31.41 21.44
N GLY A 24 -39.10 -31.80 20.35
CA GLY A 24 -38.47 -33.09 20.18
C GLY A 24 -37.00 -33.13 20.60
N GLU A 25 -36.28 -34.11 20.05
CA GLU A 25 -34.87 -34.38 20.39
C GLU A 25 -33.93 -33.24 19.95
N TRP A 26 -34.33 -32.46 18.94
CA TRP A 26 -33.52 -31.39 18.38
C TRP A 26 -33.42 -30.15 19.28
N ARG A 27 -34.19 -30.09 20.37
CA ARG A 27 -34.18 -29.00 21.36
C ARG A 27 -32.78 -28.67 21.89
N HIS A 28 -31.91 -29.67 21.99
CA HIS A 28 -30.56 -29.54 22.55
C HIS A 28 -29.46 -29.36 21.48
N CYS A 29 -29.83 -29.37 20.19
CA CYS A 29 -28.91 -29.14 19.09
C CYS A 29 -28.63 -27.64 18.92
N ARG A 30 -27.52 -27.31 18.23
CA ARG A 30 -27.26 -25.90 17.87
C ARG A 30 -28.29 -25.46 16.83
N VAL A 31 -28.81 -24.24 17.00
CA VAL A 31 -29.87 -23.68 16.13
C VAL A 31 -29.51 -23.80 14.65
N TYR A 32 -28.27 -23.49 14.28
CA TYR A 32 -27.82 -23.58 12.88
C TYR A 32 -27.77 -25.01 12.34
N ASP A 33 -27.39 -25.99 13.16
CA ASP A 33 -27.34 -27.39 12.74
C ASP A 33 -28.76 -27.91 12.43
N VAL A 34 -29.73 -27.51 13.27
CA VAL A 34 -31.15 -27.82 13.03
C VAL A 34 -31.66 -27.15 11.77
N TYR A 35 -31.34 -25.86 11.57
CA TYR A 35 -31.70 -25.15 10.34
C TYR A 35 -31.18 -25.86 9.10
N ALA A 36 -29.90 -26.24 9.08
CA ALA A 36 -29.27 -26.92 7.94
C ALA A 36 -29.96 -28.26 7.63
N GLU A 37 -30.29 -29.03 8.67
CA GLU A 37 -31.00 -30.30 8.52
C GLU A 37 -32.44 -30.10 8.02
N MET A 38 -33.15 -29.07 8.51
CA MET A 38 -34.48 -28.71 8.00
C MET A 38 -34.42 -28.24 6.55
N CYS A 39 -33.45 -27.41 6.15
CA CYS A 39 -33.23 -27.06 4.74
C CYS A 39 -33.04 -28.30 3.87
N GLY A 40 -32.32 -29.32 4.35
CA GLY A 40 -32.19 -30.60 3.66
C GLY A 40 -33.50 -31.37 3.48
N ARG A 41 -34.46 -31.22 4.41
CA ARG A 41 -35.78 -31.87 4.36
C ARG A 41 -36.81 -31.11 3.51
N PHE A 42 -36.74 -29.77 3.52
CA PHE A 42 -37.73 -28.88 2.93
C PHE A 42 -37.28 -28.24 1.60
N ASN A 43 -36.02 -28.44 1.18
CA ASN A 43 -35.38 -27.84 0.00
C ASN A 43 -35.47 -26.30 -0.01
N ASP A 44 -35.36 -25.67 -1.18
CA ASP A 44 -35.33 -24.20 -1.38
C ASP A 44 -36.61 -23.46 -0.92
N ASN A 45 -37.66 -24.19 -0.54
CA ASN A 45 -38.97 -23.64 -0.16
C ASN A 45 -39.19 -23.53 1.35
N PHE A 46 -38.14 -23.65 2.18
CA PHE A 46 -38.29 -23.57 3.63
C PHE A 46 -38.49 -22.13 4.12
N MET A 47 -37.46 -21.52 4.69
CA MET A 47 -37.43 -20.12 5.08
C MET A 47 -35.97 -19.70 5.24
N ASP A 48 -35.72 -18.40 5.30
CA ASP A 48 -34.37 -17.92 5.59
C ASP A 48 -33.98 -18.18 7.05
N TYR A 49 -32.68 -18.16 7.32
CA TYR A 49 -32.15 -18.42 8.65
C TYR A 49 -32.67 -17.43 9.71
N PRO A 50 -32.77 -16.11 9.47
CA PRO A 50 -33.33 -15.18 10.45
C PRO A 50 -34.80 -15.43 10.83
N GLU A 51 -35.65 -15.86 9.89
CA GLU A 51 -37.03 -16.26 10.17
C GLU A 51 -37.07 -17.57 10.96
N PHE A 52 -36.26 -18.55 10.58
CA PHE A 52 -36.13 -19.80 11.32
C PHE A 52 -35.64 -19.59 12.76
N GLU A 53 -34.53 -18.86 12.94
CA GLU A 53 -33.93 -18.57 14.24
C GLU A 53 -34.94 -17.89 15.16
N PHE A 54 -35.72 -16.94 14.62
CA PHE A 54 -36.77 -16.27 15.36
C PHE A 54 -37.81 -17.25 15.92
N TRP A 55 -38.42 -18.07 15.06
CA TRP A 55 -39.44 -19.04 15.50
C TRP A 55 -38.86 -20.10 16.44
N TRP A 56 -37.65 -20.59 16.13
CA TRP A 56 -36.95 -21.57 16.94
C TRP A 56 -36.70 -21.05 18.36
N LEU A 57 -36.12 -19.86 18.51
CA LEU A 57 -35.84 -19.24 19.81
C LEU A 57 -37.13 -18.90 20.57
N ARG A 58 -38.18 -18.46 19.86
CA ARG A 58 -39.50 -18.17 20.44
C ARG A 58 -40.13 -19.42 21.06
N PHE A 59 -40.14 -20.54 20.32
CA PHE A 59 -40.68 -21.81 20.82
C PHE A 59 -39.81 -22.41 21.91
N LEU A 60 -38.47 -22.31 21.82
CA LEU A 60 -37.56 -22.72 22.89
C LEU A 60 -37.83 -21.99 24.21
N ALA A 61 -38.21 -20.70 24.13
CA ALA A 61 -38.59 -19.88 25.28
C ALA A 61 -40.00 -20.18 25.82
N GLY A 62 -40.74 -21.13 25.21
CA GLY A 62 -42.08 -21.55 25.64
C GLY A 62 -43.24 -20.75 25.04
N ASN A 63 -42.98 -19.87 24.07
CA ASN A 63 -44.00 -19.04 23.44
C ASN A 63 -44.55 -19.70 22.17
N PHE A 64 -45.59 -20.53 22.30
CA PHE A 64 -46.08 -21.41 21.21
C PHE A 64 -47.13 -20.80 20.28
N ASP A 65 -47.34 -19.49 20.32
CA ASP A 65 -48.26 -18.81 19.40
C ASP A 65 -47.69 -18.76 17.98
N ILE A 66 -48.22 -19.62 17.10
CA ILE A 66 -47.81 -19.80 15.69
C ILE A 66 -48.24 -18.62 14.81
N ASP A 67 -49.32 -17.93 15.19
CA ASP A 67 -49.89 -16.80 14.46
C ASP A 67 -49.29 -15.46 14.93
N TYR A 68 -48.25 -15.50 15.77
CA TYR A 68 -47.63 -14.31 16.30
C TYR A 68 -47.18 -13.34 15.19
N ASP A 69 -47.66 -12.12 15.28
CA ASP A 69 -47.27 -11.04 14.38
C ASP A 69 -45.91 -10.48 14.79
N ARG A 70 -44.85 -10.94 14.10
CA ARG A 70 -43.47 -10.46 14.27
C ARG A 70 -43.33 -8.95 14.07
N SER A 71 -44.26 -8.27 13.40
CA SER A 71 -44.19 -6.81 13.24
C SER A 71 -44.33 -6.04 14.56
N GLN A 72 -44.83 -6.70 15.62
CA GLN A 72 -44.91 -6.15 16.97
C GLN A 72 -43.55 -6.12 17.69
N ASP A 73 -42.58 -6.91 17.24
CA ASP A 73 -41.25 -6.94 17.83
C ASP A 73 -40.38 -5.77 17.33
N PRO A 74 -39.46 -5.26 18.17
CA PRO A 74 -38.42 -4.36 17.70
C PRO A 74 -37.69 -4.98 16.50
N LYS A 75 -37.41 -4.17 15.48
CA LYS A 75 -36.65 -4.62 14.31
C LYS A 75 -35.37 -5.34 14.76
N TYR A 76 -35.09 -6.47 14.12
CA TYR A 76 -33.89 -7.26 14.38
C TYR A 76 -32.66 -6.37 14.28
N ARG A 77 -31.88 -6.32 15.36
CA ARG A 77 -30.64 -5.54 15.41
C ARG A 77 -29.49 -6.42 14.93
N THR A 78 -28.74 -5.91 13.98
CA THR A 78 -27.49 -6.49 13.53
C THR A 78 -26.33 -6.02 14.42
N ILE A 79 -25.18 -6.68 14.30
CA ILE A 79 -23.95 -6.23 14.97
C ILE A 79 -23.58 -4.79 14.59
N THR A 80 -24.01 -4.30 13.42
CA THR A 80 -23.76 -2.92 12.98
C THR A 80 -24.69 -1.89 13.60
N ASP A 81 -25.79 -2.31 14.23
CA ASP A 81 -26.70 -1.44 15.00
C ASP A 81 -26.22 -1.24 16.44
N MET A 82 -25.12 -1.89 16.83
CA MET A 82 -24.52 -1.76 18.15
C MET A 82 -23.91 -0.36 18.31
N PRO A 83 -24.19 0.34 19.43
CA PRO A 83 -23.54 1.62 19.71
C PRO A 83 -22.01 1.46 19.71
N VAL A 84 -21.31 2.39 19.05
CA VAL A 84 -19.85 2.35 18.89
C VAL A 84 -19.11 2.22 20.22
N GLN A 85 -19.66 2.78 21.31
CA GLN A 85 -19.09 2.69 22.65
C GLN A 85 -19.11 1.26 23.21
N ILE A 86 -20.13 0.47 22.89
CA ILE A 86 -20.22 -0.94 23.30
C ILE A 86 -19.27 -1.77 22.45
N PHE A 87 -19.22 -1.51 21.14
CA PHE A 87 -18.28 -2.17 20.25
C PHE A 87 -16.82 -1.92 20.67
N ASP A 88 -16.47 -0.67 20.98
CA ASP A 88 -15.14 -0.31 21.49
C ASP A 88 -14.83 -1.01 22.82
N LYS A 89 -15.80 -1.09 23.75
CA LYS A 89 -15.63 -1.89 24.98
C LYS A 89 -15.34 -3.37 24.68
N ILE A 90 -16.03 -3.98 23.72
CA ILE A 90 -15.76 -5.37 23.30
C ILE A 90 -14.34 -5.47 22.75
N CYS A 91 -13.97 -4.58 21.83
CA CYS A 91 -12.65 -4.58 21.21
C CYS A 91 -11.49 -4.36 22.18
N ARG A 92 -11.68 -3.55 23.24
CA ARG A 92 -10.66 -3.38 24.29
C ARG A 92 -10.33 -4.68 25.03
N ASN A 93 -11.24 -5.68 25.02
CA ASN A 93 -10.92 -7.01 25.56
C ASN A 93 -9.99 -7.82 24.64
N LEU A 94 -9.71 -7.35 23.42
CA LEU A 94 -8.78 -7.99 22.48
C LEU A 94 -7.31 -7.56 22.69
N GLY A 95 -7.06 -6.63 23.63
CA GLY A 95 -5.74 -6.05 23.93
C GLY A 95 -5.69 -4.53 23.70
N GLU A 96 -4.68 -3.86 24.24
CA GLU A 96 -4.49 -2.41 24.05
C GLU A 96 -4.11 -2.05 22.61
N ASP A 97 -3.47 -2.97 21.90
CA ASP A 97 -3.01 -2.85 20.50
C ASP A 97 -4.08 -3.27 19.48
N TYR A 98 -5.33 -3.50 19.89
CA TYR A 98 -6.35 -4.10 19.03
C TYR A 98 -6.58 -3.30 17.73
N GLN A 99 -6.48 -1.97 17.80
CA GLN A 99 -6.72 -1.11 16.64
C GLN A 99 -5.67 -1.35 15.56
N GLU A 100 -4.40 -1.45 15.94
CA GLU A 100 -3.30 -1.75 15.02
C GLU A 100 -3.43 -3.17 14.47
N LYS A 101 -3.59 -4.14 15.36
CA LYS A 101 -3.60 -5.56 15.05
C LYS A 101 -4.77 -5.97 14.16
N TYR A 102 -5.97 -5.47 14.44
CA TYR A 102 -7.21 -5.90 13.81
C TYR A 102 -7.79 -4.91 12.80
N ARG A 103 -7.20 -3.72 12.58
CA ARG A 103 -7.71 -2.71 11.61
C ARG A 103 -8.06 -3.33 10.26
N PHE A 104 -7.11 -3.99 9.62
CA PHE A 104 -7.34 -4.56 8.29
C PHE A 104 -8.35 -5.71 8.32
N VAL A 105 -8.40 -6.49 9.41
CA VAL A 105 -9.43 -7.52 9.58
C VAL A 105 -10.81 -6.87 9.59
N PHE A 106 -11.02 -5.85 10.42
CA PHE A 106 -12.31 -5.16 10.51
C PHE A 106 -12.68 -4.41 9.22
N ARG A 107 -11.71 -3.83 8.50
CA ARG A 107 -11.95 -3.20 7.19
C ARG A 107 -12.51 -4.16 6.14
N HIS A 108 -12.31 -5.47 6.30
CA HIS A 108 -12.78 -6.49 5.38
C HIS A 108 -14.05 -7.23 5.85
N VAL A 109 -14.63 -6.85 7.00
CA VAL A 109 -15.89 -7.46 7.49
C VAL A 109 -17.12 -6.88 6.76
N CYS A 110 -17.40 -5.59 6.94
CA CYS A 110 -18.51 -4.90 6.27
C CYS A 110 -18.28 -3.38 6.22
N LYS A 111 -19.19 -2.64 5.57
CA LYS A 111 -19.05 -1.17 5.40
C LYS A 111 -18.96 -0.42 6.73
N SER A 112 -19.77 -0.80 7.73
CA SER A 112 -19.78 -0.13 9.04
C SER A 112 -18.49 -0.38 9.81
N PHE A 113 -17.98 -1.61 9.80
CA PHE A 113 -16.72 -1.96 10.43
C PHE A 113 -15.52 -1.32 9.73
N ARG A 114 -15.58 -1.17 8.40
CA ARG A 114 -14.59 -0.43 7.63
C ARG A 114 -14.55 1.04 8.03
N ALA A 115 -15.70 1.71 8.10
CA ALA A 115 -15.76 3.10 8.53
C ALA A 115 -15.20 3.29 9.95
N LEU A 116 -15.48 2.34 10.85
CA LEU A 116 -14.91 2.35 12.19
C LEU A 116 -13.38 2.18 12.17
N ALA A 117 -12.87 1.15 11.50
CA ALA A 117 -11.44 0.89 11.44
C ALA A 117 -10.65 1.99 10.71
N ASP A 118 -11.28 2.66 9.74
CA ASP A 118 -10.73 3.83 9.05
C ASP A 118 -10.65 5.05 9.97
N SER A 119 -11.54 5.16 10.97
CA SER A 119 -11.56 6.27 11.92
C SER A 119 -10.48 6.16 13.01
N TRP A 120 -9.91 4.97 13.21
CA TRP A 120 -8.90 4.76 14.24
C TRP A 120 -7.60 5.50 13.91
N PRO A 121 -6.90 6.05 14.93
CA PRO A 121 -5.63 6.75 14.75
C PRO A 121 -4.57 5.86 14.10
N GLN A 122 -3.81 6.41 13.16
CA GLN A 122 -2.72 5.72 12.47
C GLN A 122 -1.42 6.48 12.68
N ASN A 123 -0.37 5.76 13.07
CA ASN A 123 0.97 6.28 13.34
C ASN A 123 2.06 5.46 12.63
N PHE A 124 1.69 4.81 11.51
CA PHE A 124 2.60 4.00 10.72
C PHE A 124 3.80 4.82 10.25
N ARG A 125 5.01 4.26 10.34
CA ARG A 125 6.24 4.94 9.92
C ARG A 125 6.72 4.47 8.56
N SER A 126 6.45 3.23 8.22
CA SER A 126 6.94 2.57 7.02
C SER A 126 5.85 1.77 6.34
N VAL A 127 5.74 1.90 5.02
CA VAL A 127 4.88 1.04 4.20
C VAL A 127 5.61 0.59 2.94
N SER A 128 5.53 -0.69 2.63
CA SER A 128 6.06 -1.29 1.41
C SER A 128 5.03 -2.17 0.75
N ILE A 129 4.96 -2.14 -0.58
CA ILE A 129 4.12 -3.03 -1.37
C ILE A 129 4.96 -3.78 -2.41
N LYS A 130 4.78 -5.11 -2.47
CA LYS A 130 5.58 -6.02 -3.29
C LYS A 130 4.70 -7.06 -3.99
N GLY A 131 5.06 -7.39 -5.22
CA GLY A 131 4.46 -8.53 -5.92
C GLY A 131 4.93 -9.84 -5.32
N GLY A 132 4.00 -10.79 -5.20
CA GLY A 132 4.22 -12.15 -4.73
C GLY A 132 3.99 -13.18 -5.83
N TYR A 133 3.88 -14.45 -5.44
CA TYR A 133 3.63 -15.55 -6.37
C TYR A 133 2.18 -15.52 -6.90
N ARG A 134 1.97 -15.87 -8.18
CA ARG A 134 0.65 -15.94 -8.84
C ARG A 134 -0.22 -14.69 -8.60
N ASP A 135 0.31 -13.53 -8.95
CA ASP A 135 -0.37 -12.23 -8.88
C ASP A 135 -0.79 -11.76 -7.48
N SER A 136 -0.37 -12.47 -6.44
CA SER A 136 -0.55 -12.02 -5.06
C SER A 136 0.27 -10.77 -4.77
N VAL A 137 -0.15 -10.02 -3.76
CA VAL A 137 0.53 -8.81 -3.31
C VAL A 137 0.82 -8.95 -1.82
N SER A 138 2.04 -8.65 -1.43
CA SER A 138 2.44 -8.54 -0.03
C SER A 138 2.60 -7.08 0.34
N MET A 139 2.05 -6.69 1.48
CA MET A 139 2.25 -5.37 2.05
C MET A 139 2.96 -5.53 3.39
N TYR A 140 4.00 -4.73 3.59
CA TYR A 140 4.77 -4.65 4.82
C TYR A 140 4.49 -3.29 5.45
N ILE A 141 4.04 -3.28 6.69
CA ILE A 141 3.70 -2.07 7.42
C ILE A 141 4.46 -2.14 8.73
N ASP A 142 5.42 -1.24 8.91
CA ASP A 142 6.38 -1.29 10.01
C ASP A 142 7.00 -2.70 10.18
N ASP A 143 6.73 -3.43 11.26
CA ASP A 143 7.19 -4.80 11.51
C ASP A 143 6.18 -5.88 11.05
N GLY A 144 4.97 -5.46 10.67
CA GLY A 144 3.88 -6.31 10.26
C GLY A 144 3.93 -6.68 8.78
N THR A 145 3.44 -7.88 8.46
CA THR A 145 3.26 -8.34 7.08
C THR A 145 1.81 -8.75 6.82
N ARG A 146 1.33 -8.44 5.62
CA ARG A 146 -0.01 -8.78 5.13
C ARG A 146 0.08 -9.35 3.72
N TYR A 147 -0.66 -10.43 3.48
CA TYR A 147 -0.71 -11.13 2.20
C TYR A 147 -2.09 -10.98 1.57
N TYR A 148 -2.14 -10.62 0.30
CA TYR A 148 -3.35 -10.37 -0.45
C TYR A 148 -3.38 -11.23 -1.70
N VAL A 149 -4.40 -12.09 -1.81
CA VAL A 149 -4.72 -12.78 -3.07
C VAL A 149 -5.40 -11.81 -4.04
N GLU A 150 -6.28 -10.94 -3.51
CA GLU A 150 -6.99 -9.93 -4.30
C GLU A 150 -6.21 -8.60 -4.30
N GLN A 151 -5.61 -8.27 -5.45
CA GLN A 151 -4.87 -7.02 -5.64
C GLN A 151 -5.66 -5.75 -5.27
N ASN A 152 -6.97 -5.74 -5.52
CA ASN A 152 -7.83 -4.59 -5.18
C ASN A 152 -7.92 -4.35 -3.66
N ARG A 153 -7.85 -5.40 -2.85
CA ARG A 153 -7.81 -5.27 -1.38
C ARG A 153 -6.48 -4.68 -0.93
N ALA A 154 -5.36 -5.15 -1.50
CA ALA A 154 -4.05 -4.58 -1.22
C ALA A 154 -4.01 -3.08 -1.54
N LEU A 155 -4.54 -2.68 -2.70
CA LEU A 155 -4.65 -1.27 -3.07
C LEU A 155 -5.52 -0.49 -2.07
N SER A 156 -6.71 -0.99 -1.75
CA SER A 156 -7.64 -0.35 -0.79
C SER A 156 -7.00 -0.15 0.58
N ASP A 157 -6.15 -1.07 1.02
CA ASP A 157 -5.45 -1.01 2.30
C ASP A 157 -4.28 -0.05 2.27
N PHE A 158 -3.46 -0.12 1.23
CA PHE A 158 -2.37 0.80 1.01
C PHE A 158 -2.85 2.26 0.94
N PHE A 159 -3.90 2.52 0.15
CA PHE A 159 -4.44 3.88 0.01
C PHE A 159 -4.98 4.42 1.32
N ASN A 160 -5.63 3.60 2.15
CA ASN A 160 -6.12 4.04 3.45
C ASN A 160 -5.01 4.53 4.38
N ILE A 161 -3.80 3.96 4.26
CA ILE A 161 -2.62 4.41 5.00
C ILE A 161 -2.12 5.74 4.42
N ILE A 162 -1.77 5.77 3.13
CA ILE A 162 -1.08 6.93 2.54
C ILE A 162 -1.96 8.18 2.41
N THR A 163 -3.29 8.04 2.50
CA THR A 163 -4.23 9.17 2.50
C THR A 163 -4.66 9.58 3.91
N TYR A 164 -4.13 8.95 4.96
CA TYR A 164 -4.50 9.31 6.33
C TYR A 164 -4.06 10.75 6.63
N PRO A 165 -4.96 11.62 7.13
CA PRO A 165 -4.62 13.01 7.43
C PRO A 165 -3.43 13.11 8.39
N ASP A 166 -2.54 14.06 8.14
CA ASP A 166 -1.35 14.34 8.96
C ASP A 166 -0.33 13.20 9.09
N LEU A 167 -0.52 12.07 8.40
CA LEU A 167 0.44 10.97 8.40
C LEU A 167 1.72 11.41 7.69
N LYS A 168 2.85 11.27 8.39
CA LYS A 168 4.19 11.47 7.86
C LYS A 168 4.91 10.13 7.87
N LEU A 169 5.14 9.56 6.70
CA LEU A 169 5.87 8.32 6.56
C LEU A 169 7.37 8.61 6.56
N SER A 170 8.12 7.85 7.35
CA SER A 170 9.57 7.85 7.21
C SER A 170 10.00 7.09 5.96
N ASN A 171 9.30 6.01 5.59
CA ASN A 171 9.67 5.19 4.43
C ASN A 171 8.44 4.77 3.61
N LEU A 172 8.55 4.87 2.29
CA LEU A 172 7.60 4.30 1.35
C LEU A 172 8.33 3.55 0.24
N GLN A 173 8.04 2.26 0.08
CA GLN A 173 8.68 1.40 -0.91
C GLN A 173 7.67 0.73 -1.85
N ILE A 174 7.97 0.72 -3.14
CA ILE A 174 7.20 0.02 -4.17
C ILE A 174 8.16 -0.84 -4.99
N ASP A 175 7.96 -2.16 -4.95
CA ASP A 175 8.91 -3.14 -5.48
C ASP A 175 8.64 -3.53 -6.96
N SER A 176 9.72 -3.90 -7.68
CA SER A 176 9.78 -4.43 -9.05
C SER A 176 8.83 -5.57 -9.38
N ASN A 177 8.51 -6.44 -8.42
CA ASN A 177 7.81 -7.68 -8.75
C ASN A 177 6.30 -7.48 -9.03
N LEU A 178 5.82 -6.24 -9.01
CA LEU A 178 4.46 -5.89 -9.37
C LEU A 178 4.29 -5.85 -10.89
N ASP A 179 3.23 -6.48 -11.40
CA ASP A 179 2.96 -6.45 -12.82
C ASP A 179 2.63 -5.02 -13.32
N LYS A 180 2.92 -4.74 -14.59
CA LYS A 180 2.73 -3.41 -15.18
C LYS A 180 1.27 -2.94 -15.11
N GLN A 181 0.28 -3.85 -15.23
CA GLN A 181 -1.14 -3.49 -15.19
C GLN A 181 -1.57 -3.09 -13.76
N PHE A 182 -1.01 -3.73 -12.74
CA PHE A 182 -1.15 -3.30 -11.36
C PHE A 182 -0.55 -1.91 -11.15
N LEU A 183 0.70 -1.68 -11.59
CA LEU A 183 1.37 -0.39 -11.44
C LEU A 183 0.60 0.74 -12.12
N GLU A 184 0.06 0.53 -13.32
CA GLU A 184 -0.78 1.53 -14.00
C GLU A 184 -2.05 1.85 -13.22
N ARG A 185 -2.77 0.84 -12.71
CA ARG A 185 -3.95 1.07 -11.86
C ARG A 185 -3.59 1.77 -10.54
N PHE A 186 -2.44 1.44 -9.97
CA PHE A 186 -1.92 2.07 -8.77
C PHE A 186 -1.64 3.55 -9.00
N VAL A 187 -0.92 3.90 -10.06
CA VAL A 187 -0.63 5.31 -10.40
C VAL A 187 -1.89 6.08 -10.75
N LEU A 188 -2.81 5.51 -11.53
CA LEU A 188 -4.09 6.18 -11.83
C LEU A 188 -4.87 6.50 -10.55
N LYS A 189 -4.91 5.58 -9.58
CA LYS A 189 -5.54 5.84 -8.28
C LYS A 189 -4.80 6.91 -7.49
N LEU A 190 -3.46 6.91 -7.48
CA LEU A 190 -2.66 7.94 -6.85
C LEU A 190 -2.91 9.32 -7.46
N GLU A 191 -2.98 9.44 -8.79
CA GLU A 191 -3.23 10.69 -9.51
C GLU A 191 -4.63 11.27 -9.24
N LEU A 192 -5.60 10.39 -8.95
CA LEU A 192 -6.94 10.81 -8.52
C LEU A 192 -6.96 11.36 -7.10
N LEU A 193 -5.93 11.11 -6.29
CA LEU A 193 -5.79 11.72 -4.99
C LEU A 193 -5.41 13.18 -5.15
N LYS A 194 -6.19 14.07 -4.55
CA LYS A 194 -5.86 15.50 -4.47
C LYS A 194 -4.83 15.81 -3.37
N THR A 195 -4.43 14.81 -2.61
CA THR A 195 -3.57 14.95 -1.44
C THR A 195 -2.13 14.61 -1.81
N LYS A 196 -1.19 15.46 -1.40
CA LYS A 196 0.24 15.16 -1.53
C LYS A 196 0.69 14.22 -0.41
N ILE A 197 1.48 13.22 -0.77
CA ILE A 197 2.02 12.25 0.18
C ILE A 197 3.24 12.88 0.87
N HIS A 198 3.25 12.86 2.20
CA HIS A 198 4.37 13.28 3.03
C HIS A 198 5.23 12.07 3.35
N VAL A 199 6.43 12.02 2.78
CA VAL A 199 7.37 10.91 2.98
C VAL A 199 8.82 11.40 2.99
N GLU A 200 9.61 10.91 3.95
CA GLU A 200 11.04 11.25 4.09
C GLU A 200 11.91 10.46 3.11
N ASN A 201 11.70 9.13 3.03
CA ASN A 201 12.49 8.24 2.19
C ASN A 201 11.60 7.48 1.20
N VAL A 202 11.92 7.57 -0.09
CA VAL A 202 11.17 6.91 -1.17
C VAL A 202 12.04 5.85 -1.83
N HIS A 203 11.52 4.64 -1.99
CA HIS A 203 12.20 3.52 -2.64
C HIS A 203 11.35 2.95 -3.77
N LEU A 204 11.70 3.26 -5.01
CA LEU A 204 11.03 2.74 -6.20
C LEU A 204 11.93 1.71 -6.88
N GLU A 205 11.69 0.43 -6.60
CA GLU A 205 12.49 -0.67 -7.14
C GLU A 205 11.88 -1.24 -8.43
N MET A 206 11.21 -0.44 -9.26
CA MET A 206 10.60 -0.88 -10.54
C MET A 206 11.43 -0.42 -11.75
N GLU A 207 11.31 -1.03 -12.94
CA GLU A 207 12.07 -0.59 -14.13
C GLU A 207 11.29 0.41 -15.01
N GLU A 208 10.01 0.59 -14.72
CA GLU A 208 9.07 1.44 -15.46
C GLU A 208 9.31 2.92 -15.16
N SER A 209 10.34 3.51 -15.79
CA SER A 209 10.74 4.91 -15.57
C SER A 209 9.59 5.93 -15.69
N GLU A 210 8.66 5.75 -16.62
CA GLU A 210 7.49 6.64 -16.76
C GLU A 210 6.53 6.54 -15.57
N ILE A 211 6.35 5.34 -15.00
CA ILE A 211 5.54 5.12 -13.79
C ILE A 211 6.26 5.72 -12.58
N GLN A 212 7.57 5.51 -12.45
CA GLN A 212 8.36 6.14 -11.39
C GLN A 212 8.19 7.66 -11.40
N LYS A 213 8.40 8.30 -12.55
CA LYS A 213 8.22 9.75 -12.73
C LYS A 213 6.85 10.25 -12.28
N ARG A 214 5.78 9.53 -12.66
CA ARG A 214 4.40 9.85 -12.25
C ARG A 214 4.21 9.72 -10.74
N ILE A 215 4.73 8.65 -10.12
CA ILE A 215 4.67 8.46 -8.66
C ILE A 215 5.41 9.60 -7.95
N VAL A 216 6.64 9.91 -8.39
CA VAL A 216 7.46 10.93 -7.73
C VAL A 216 6.82 12.33 -7.79
N ALA A 217 6.11 12.63 -8.88
CA ALA A 217 5.39 13.90 -9.03
C ALA A 217 4.27 14.14 -8.00
N LEU A 218 3.82 13.10 -7.28
CA LEU A 218 2.72 13.17 -6.32
C LEU A 218 3.18 13.40 -4.87
N TYR A 219 4.49 13.35 -4.62
CA TYR A 219 5.04 13.66 -3.31
C TYR A 219 5.08 15.16 -3.03
N GLN A 220 5.07 15.50 -1.75
CA GLN A 220 5.31 16.87 -1.33
C GLN A 220 6.79 17.24 -1.58
N VAL A 221 6.97 18.36 -2.28
CA VAL A 221 8.24 18.85 -2.82
C VAL A 221 9.35 18.99 -1.77
N ASP A 222 9.00 19.34 -0.53
CA ASP A 222 9.97 19.61 0.54
C ASP A 222 10.06 18.45 1.58
N ALA A 223 9.38 17.32 1.35
CA ALA A 223 9.36 16.20 2.30
C ALA A 223 10.44 15.15 2.06
N ILE A 224 10.89 14.96 0.81
CA ILE A 224 11.80 13.88 0.44
C ILE A 224 13.24 14.23 0.83
N GLU A 225 13.76 13.56 1.84
CA GLU A 225 15.18 13.62 2.20
C GLU A 225 16.01 12.74 1.25
N LYS A 226 15.56 11.51 1.01
CA LYS A 226 16.26 10.49 0.23
C LYS A 226 15.35 9.80 -0.78
N ALA A 227 15.83 9.60 -2.00
CA ALA A 227 15.13 8.81 -3.01
C ALA A 227 16.03 7.71 -3.59
N HIS A 228 15.50 6.49 -3.66
CA HIS A 228 16.11 5.34 -4.29
C HIS A 228 15.32 4.93 -5.54
N PHE A 229 16.01 4.76 -6.67
CA PHE A 229 15.43 4.39 -7.95
C PHE A 229 16.17 3.21 -8.57
N LYS A 230 15.44 2.24 -9.10
CA LYS A 230 16.01 1.18 -9.95
C LYS A 230 15.80 1.50 -11.43
N GLY A 231 16.78 1.20 -12.27
CA GLY A 231 16.64 1.36 -13.72
C GLY A 231 17.95 1.20 -14.47
N CYS A 232 17.89 1.19 -15.80
CA CYS A 232 19.10 1.21 -16.61
C CYS A 232 19.73 2.63 -16.62
N GLN A 233 21.02 2.71 -16.92
CA GLN A 233 21.77 3.96 -17.02
C GLN A 233 21.14 5.03 -17.94
N PHE A 234 20.43 4.62 -19.00
CA PHE A 234 19.75 5.55 -19.90
C PHE A 234 18.54 6.21 -19.23
N GLN A 235 17.80 5.45 -18.42
CA GLN A 235 16.67 5.96 -17.64
C GLN A 235 17.14 6.91 -16.54
N ILE A 236 18.26 6.60 -15.88
CA ILE A 236 18.90 7.50 -14.90
C ILE A 236 19.25 8.83 -15.56
N ILE A 237 19.89 8.78 -16.73
CA ILE A 237 20.23 9.98 -17.50
C ILE A 237 18.98 10.79 -17.85
N GLN A 238 17.92 10.14 -18.34
CA GLN A 238 16.68 10.82 -18.68
C GLN A 238 16.05 11.50 -17.46
N PHE A 239 16.02 10.82 -16.31
CA PHE A 239 15.48 11.37 -15.07
C PHE A 239 16.27 12.60 -14.60
N LEU A 240 17.60 12.50 -14.57
CA LEU A 240 18.47 13.62 -14.18
C LEU A 240 18.36 14.81 -15.15
N ASP A 241 18.29 14.53 -16.45
CA ASP A 241 18.11 15.54 -17.50
C ASP A 241 16.77 16.29 -17.33
N GLU A 242 15.69 15.57 -17.03
CA GLU A 242 14.36 16.15 -16.79
C GLU A 242 14.33 17.06 -15.55
N MET A 243 15.06 16.70 -14.49
CA MET A 243 15.21 17.53 -13.29
C MET A 243 15.99 18.83 -13.54
N ILE A 244 17.00 18.81 -14.42
CA ILE A 244 17.89 19.97 -14.66
C ILE A 244 17.38 20.89 -15.77
N LYS A 245 16.81 20.36 -16.85
CA LYS A 245 16.43 21.16 -18.02
C LYS A 245 15.43 22.27 -17.64
N LYS A 246 15.58 23.45 -18.27
CA LYS A 246 14.68 24.61 -18.06
C LYS A 246 13.37 24.52 -18.85
N ASP A 247 13.37 23.86 -20.00
CA ASP A 247 12.18 23.66 -20.86
C ASP A 247 11.84 22.18 -20.94
N ALA A 248 10.60 21.79 -20.61
CA ALA A 248 10.21 20.39 -20.57
C ALA A 248 9.74 19.98 -21.96
N GLU A 249 10.40 18.99 -22.57
CA GLU A 249 9.89 18.38 -23.81
C GLU A 249 8.53 17.69 -23.57
N ASN A 250 8.25 17.26 -22.34
CA ASN A 250 6.99 16.63 -21.96
C ASN A 250 6.27 17.40 -20.81
N PRO A 251 5.10 18.01 -21.08
CA PRO A 251 4.33 18.74 -20.07
C PRO A 251 3.96 17.91 -18.83
N LYS A 252 3.83 16.58 -18.96
CA LYS A 252 3.44 15.68 -17.86
C LYS A 252 4.47 15.61 -16.73
N PHE A 253 5.72 15.99 -16.99
CA PHE A 253 6.82 15.86 -16.03
C PHE A 253 7.36 17.20 -15.53
N GLN A 254 6.66 18.30 -15.80
CA GLN A 254 7.05 19.63 -15.31
C GLN A 254 7.19 19.70 -13.79
N HIS A 255 6.45 18.86 -13.06
CA HIS A 255 6.44 18.81 -11.59
C HIS A 255 7.76 18.28 -11.02
N ILE A 256 8.46 17.39 -11.76
CA ILE A 256 9.68 16.72 -11.30
C ILE A 256 10.80 17.72 -11.01
N ARG A 257 10.83 18.83 -11.73
CA ARG A 257 11.80 19.93 -11.53
C ARG A 257 11.64 20.66 -10.21
N LYS A 258 10.44 20.62 -9.64
CA LYS A 258 10.18 21.28 -8.37
C LYS A 258 10.70 20.44 -7.21
N LEU A 259 10.96 19.14 -7.42
CA LEU A 259 11.43 18.25 -6.37
C LEU A 259 12.82 18.66 -5.89
N LYS A 260 12.96 18.81 -4.58
CA LYS A 260 14.24 19.13 -3.94
C LYS A 260 14.85 17.88 -3.31
N ILE A 261 15.28 16.94 -4.15
CA ILE A 261 15.89 15.70 -3.67
C ILE A 261 17.38 15.94 -3.43
N SER A 262 17.79 16.02 -2.17
CA SER A 262 19.20 16.28 -1.81
C SER A 262 20.06 15.02 -1.73
N LYS A 263 19.44 13.86 -1.48
CA LYS A 263 20.11 12.55 -1.44
C LYS A 263 19.45 11.57 -2.43
N MET A 264 20.23 11.04 -3.36
CA MET A 264 19.74 10.11 -4.38
C MET A 264 20.54 8.81 -4.40
N GLU A 265 19.86 7.70 -4.62
CA GLU A 265 20.46 6.41 -4.88
C GLU A 265 19.85 5.83 -6.14
N PHE A 266 20.69 5.34 -7.04
CA PHE A 266 20.28 4.67 -8.26
C PHE A 266 20.90 3.28 -8.29
N GLU A 267 20.09 2.27 -8.60
CA GLU A 267 20.54 0.90 -8.85
C GLU A 267 20.40 0.59 -10.35
N CYS A 268 21.49 0.16 -10.97
CA CYS A 268 21.51 -0.27 -12.36
C CYS A 268 22.41 -1.50 -12.55
N GLY A 269 22.09 -2.35 -13.53
CA GLY A 269 22.86 -3.58 -13.75
C GLY A 269 24.30 -3.33 -14.24
N GLN A 270 24.47 -2.39 -15.17
CA GLN A 270 25.74 -2.10 -15.84
C GLN A 270 25.96 -0.59 -15.96
N LEU A 271 27.22 -0.17 -15.83
CA LEU A 271 27.69 1.21 -15.98
C LEU A 271 28.69 1.29 -17.13
N PHE A 272 28.20 1.69 -18.30
CA PHE A 272 29.01 1.88 -19.49
C PHE A 272 29.73 3.23 -19.46
N LEU A 273 30.89 3.31 -20.10
CA LEU A 273 31.80 4.46 -20.03
C LEU A 273 31.12 5.78 -20.38
N ARG A 274 30.39 5.84 -21.50
CA ARG A 274 29.77 7.07 -22.00
C ARG A 274 28.68 7.56 -21.06
N GLU A 275 27.78 6.67 -20.66
CA GLU A 275 26.63 7.02 -19.84
C GLU A 275 27.04 7.34 -18.40
N SER A 276 27.95 6.58 -17.82
CA SER A 276 28.55 6.87 -16.50
C SER A 276 29.14 8.27 -16.44
N THR A 277 29.88 8.65 -17.49
CA THR A 277 30.47 9.98 -17.61
C THR A 277 29.39 11.05 -17.67
N LYS A 278 28.31 10.80 -18.42
CA LYS A 278 27.18 11.72 -18.57
C LYS A 278 26.38 11.86 -17.27
N ILE A 279 26.17 10.78 -16.53
CA ILE A 279 25.53 10.79 -15.20
C ILE A 279 26.29 11.72 -14.27
N VAL A 280 27.62 11.58 -14.17
CA VAL A 280 28.45 12.47 -13.34
C VAL A 280 28.32 13.91 -13.78
N GLN A 281 28.35 14.20 -15.08
CA GLN A 281 28.16 15.56 -15.60
C GLN A 281 26.82 16.18 -15.18
N TYR A 282 25.73 15.41 -15.17
CA TYR A 282 24.45 15.90 -14.66
C TYR A 282 24.50 16.13 -13.15
N LEU A 283 25.02 15.17 -12.37
CA LEU A 283 25.11 15.30 -10.91
C LEU A 283 25.84 16.56 -10.46
N LEU A 284 26.90 16.96 -11.16
CA LEU A 284 27.66 18.17 -10.85
C LEU A 284 26.89 19.48 -11.12
N GLN A 285 25.78 19.43 -11.85
CA GLN A 285 24.92 20.58 -12.14
C GLN A 285 23.80 20.78 -11.11
N PHE A 286 23.59 19.83 -10.19
CA PHE A 286 22.53 19.95 -9.18
C PHE A 286 22.94 20.91 -8.05
N PRO A 287 22.19 22.01 -7.85
CA PRO A 287 22.55 23.03 -6.85
C PRO A 287 22.40 22.54 -5.41
N ASP A 288 21.43 21.65 -5.14
CA ASP A 288 21.09 21.18 -3.79
C ASP A 288 21.57 19.76 -3.48
N LEU A 289 22.35 19.15 -4.39
CA LEU A 289 22.85 17.80 -4.22
C LEU A 289 23.82 17.72 -3.03
N LYS A 290 23.45 16.93 -2.03
CA LYS A 290 24.31 16.55 -0.90
C LYS A 290 24.99 15.22 -1.16
N TYR A 291 24.25 14.25 -1.69
CA TYR A 291 24.74 12.88 -1.88
C TYR A 291 24.06 12.20 -3.08
N CYS A 292 24.83 11.54 -3.93
CA CYS A 292 24.32 10.61 -4.92
C CYS A 292 25.17 9.35 -4.99
N ARG A 293 24.53 8.18 -4.97
CA ARG A 293 25.19 6.90 -5.28
C ARG A 293 24.52 6.24 -6.47
N VAL A 294 25.32 5.78 -7.42
CA VAL A 294 24.87 4.97 -8.55
C VAL A 294 25.56 3.63 -8.46
N THR A 295 24.83 2.62 -8.01
CA THR A 295 25.32 1.25 -7.89
C THR A 295 25.14 0.53 -9.21
N GLY A 296 26.18 -0.17 -9.66
CA GLY A 296 26.14 -0.98 -10.88
C GLY A 296 27.52 -1.44 -11.29
N ARG A 297 27.61 -2.49 -12.12
CA ARG A 297 28.90 -3.05 -12.54
C ARG A 297 29.51 -2.18 -13.65
N PRO A 298 30.62 -1.48 -13.42
CA PRO A 298 31.23 -0.65 -14.46
C PRO A 298 32.00 -1.52 -15.44
N THR A 299 31.84 -1.25 -16.74
CA THR A 299 32.62 -1.97 -17.77
C THR A 299 34.11 -1.68 -17.65
N SER A 300 34.48 -0.47 -17.23
CA SER A 300 35.84 -0.11 -16.83
C SER A 300 35.83 1.13 -15.95
N TRP A 301 35.86 0.93 -14.62
CA TRP A 301 35.89 2.03 -13.66
C TRP A 301 37.14 2.92 -13.82
N LYS A 302 38.28 2.34 -14.22
CA LYS A 302 39.52 3.09 -14.53
C LYS A 302 39.33 4.07 -15.69
N LYS A 303 38.77 3.61 -16.82
CA LYS A 303 38.50 4.47 -17.98
C LYS A 303 37.46 5.55 -17.67
N ILE A 304 36.44 5.22 -16.87
CA ILE A 304 35.45 6.21 -16.41
C ILE A 304 36.15 7.31 -15.61
N LYS A 305 37.00 6.93 -14.65
CA LYS A 305 37.78 7.84 -13.82
C LYS A 305 38.72 8.73 -14.64
N GLU A 306 39.43 8.18 -15.62
CA GLU A 306 40.30 8.93 -16.55
C GLU A 306 39.51 9.96 -17.36
N ARG A 307 38.34 9.58 -17.88
CA ARG A 307 37.50 10.48 -18.68
C ARG A 307 36.93 11.63 -17.85
N ILE A 308 36.56 11.36 -16.60
CA ILE A 308 36.03 12.36 -15.67
C ILE A 308 37.13 13.33 -15.22
N GLN A 309 38.37 12.87 -15.04
CA GLN A 309 39.52 13.77 -14.77
C GLN A 309 39.70 14.84 -15.86
N GLY A 310 39.34 14.52 -17.12
CA GLY A 310 39.35 15.46 -18.24
C GLY A 310 38.41 16.67 -18.09
N PHE A 311 37.50 16.69 -17.11
CA PHE A 311 36.56 17.80 -16.87
C PHE A 311 37.07 18.87 -15.88
N GLY A 312 38.38 18.95 -15.67
CA GLY A 312 38.98 19.87 -14.68
C GLY A 312 38.86 19.38 -13.24
N ILE A 313 38.57 18.08 -13.06
CA ILE A 313 38.45 17.42 -11.77
C ILE A 313 39.83 17.02 -11.28
N ARG A 314 40.22 17.49 -10.09
CA ARG A 314 41.56 17.25 -9.52
C ARG A 314 41.56 15.98 -8.68
N ARG A 315 42.67 15.26 -8.65
CA ARG A 315 42.85 14.15 -7.70
C ARG A 315 43.03 14.72 -6.29
N SER A 316 42.47 14.05 -5.29
CA SER A 316 42.80 14.35 -3.90
C SER A 316 44.27 14.04 -3.65
N PHE A 317 44.96 14.93 -2.94
CA PHE A 317 46.37 14.74 -2.56
C PHE A 317 46.55 13.52 -1.64
N ASN A 318 45.54 13.25 -0.80
CA ASN A 318 45.62 12.20 0.23
C ASN A 318 45.16 10.83 -0.29
N ASN A 319 44.33 10.80 -1.33
CA ASN A 319 43.84 9.56 -1.92
C ASN A 319 43.63 9.72 -3.43
N PRO A 320 44.49 9.12 -4.28
CA PRO A 320 44.37 9.24 -5.73
C PRO A 320 43.10 8.56 -6.28
N ASP A 321 42.39 7.76 -5.48
CA ASP A 321 41.10 7.16 -5.80
C ASP A 321 39.89 8.08 -5.62
N ILE A 322 40.13 9.24 -5.00
CA ILE A 322 39.12 10.26 -4.80
C ILE A 322 39.39 11.45 -5.73
N LEU A 323 38.33 11.91 -6.36
CA LEU A 323 38.31 13.05 -7.27
C LEU A 323 37.59 14.24 -6.61
N HIS A 324 38.16 15.44 -6.72
CA HIS A 324 37.60 16.68 -6.19
C HIS A 324 37.19 17.61 -7.34
N TYR A 325 35.92 18.03 -7.34
CA TYR A 325 35.38 19.04 -8.25
C TYR A 325 34.96 20.28 -7.45
N SER A 326 35.59 21.43 -7.72
CA SER A 326 35.22 22.68 -7.07
C SER A 326 33.89 23.17 -7.62
N ILE A 327 32.94 23.48 -6.73
CA ILE A 327 31.64 24.02 -7.13
C ILE A 327 31.83 25.52 -7.41
N PRO A 328 31.49 26.02 -8.61
CA PRO A 328 31.60 27.44 -8.92
C PRO A 328 30.82 28.29 -7.92
N ASN A 329 31.44 29.37 -7.43
CA ASN A 329 30.84 30.31 -6.47
C ASN A 329 30.40 29.68 -5.14
N SER A 330 30.99 28.55 -4.74
CA SER A 330 30.73 27.90 -3.45
C SER A 330 32.02 27.60 -2.69
N ALA A 331 31.92 27.66 -1.35
CA ALA A 331 32.95 27.16 -0.46
C ALA A 331 33.01 25.61 -0.45
N ASP A 332 32.05 24.93 -1.07
CA ASP A 332 31.97 23.48 -1.12
C ASP A 332 32.70 22.90 -2.35
N PHE A 333 32.92 21.60 -2.31
CA PHE A 333 33.38 20.81 -3.45
C PHE A 333 32.64 19.48 -3.49
N PHE A 334 32.54 18.87 -4.68
CA PHE A 334 32.11 17.49 -4.80
C PHE A 334 33.29 16.53 -4.71
N LYS A 335 33.18 15.57 -3.81
CA LYS A 335 34.00 14.38 -3.70
C LYS A 335 33.37 13.30 -4.58
N ILE A 336 34.12 12.78 -5.54
CA ILE A 336 33.66 11.76 -6.48
C ILE A 336 34.52 10.51 -6.29
N GLN A 337 33.89 9.39 -6.00
CA GLN A 337 34.52 8.08 -5.89
C GLN A 337 33.96 7.16 -6.97
N ILE A 338 34.84 6.42 -7.64
CA ILE A 338 34.48 5.48 -8.70
C ILE A 338 35.26 4.21 -8.49
N ASP A 339 34.56 3.13 -8.22
CA ASP A 339 35.15 1.82 -7.94
C ASP A 339 34.37 0.70 -8.64
N LYS A 340 34.67 -0.55 -8.29
CA LYS A 340 34.02 -1.73 -8.88
C LYS A 340 32.52 -1.85 -8.60
N ASN A 341 32.01 -1.12 -7.62
CA ASN A 341 30.61 -1.17 -7.18
C ASN A 341 29.77 -0.02 -7.75
N GLY A 342 30.41 1.02 -8.31
CA GLY A 342 29.70 2.10 -8.98
C GLY A 342 30.35 3.47 -8.83
N ILE A 343 29.49 4.50 -8.74
CA ILE A 343 29.86 5.91 -8.68
C ILE A 343 29.21 6.52 -7.45
N GLU A 344 29.97 7.32 -6.70
CA GLU A 344 29.50 8.06 -5.54
C GLU A 344 29.93 9.52 -5.67
N VAL A 345 28.99 10.44 -5.45
CA VAL A 345 29.18 11.89 -5.50
C VAL A 345 28.65 12.49 -4.21
N GLU A 346 29.52 13.12 -3.43
CA GLU A 346 29.19 13.70 -2.13
C GLU A 346 29.64 15.16 -2.10
N ARG A 347 28.77 16.07 -1.66
CA ARG A 347 29.14 17.47 -1.43
C ARG A 347 29.76 17.60 -0.05
N ASN A 348 30.97 18.14 0.00
CA ASN A 348 31.69 18.40 1.23
C ASN A 348 32.09 19.88 1.33
N PRO A 349 32.06 20.47 2.54
CA PRO A 349 32.62 21.79 2.76
C PRO A 349 34.14 21.74 2.56
N LYS A 350 34.75 22.78 1.99
CA LYS A 350 36.21 22.91 2.04
C LYS A 350 36.61 23.04 3.51
N SER A 351 37.38 22.08 4.02
CA SER A 351 38.07 22.22 5.30
C SER A 351 38.91 23.49 5.23
N THR A 352 38.68 24.39 6.18
CA THR A 352 39.35 25.69 6.30
C THR A 352 40.83 25.53 6.61
#